data_AF-W1XQ08-F1
#
_entry.id   AF-W1XQ08-F1
#
_cell.length_a   1.000
_cell.length_b   1.000
_cell.length_c   1.000
_cell.angle_alpha   90.00
_cell.angle_beta   90.00
_cell.angle_gamma   90.00
#
_symmetry.space_group_name_H-M   'P 1'
#
loop_
_entity.id
_entity.type
_entity.pdbx_description
1 polymer ?
#
loop_
_entity_poly.entity_id
_entity_poly.type
_entity_poly.pdbx_seq_one_letter_code
_entity_poly.pdbx_strand_id
1 'polypeptide(L)'
;QQLNEDQIQELRDIVAWRLMGNDVTDEQAKWRDDAIMRSQSTSLIERRVRMALGTGDRRGLNTWLARLPMEAKEKDEWRYWQADLLLERGREAEA
;
A
#
# COMPACT_ATOMS: atom_id res chain seq x y z
N GLN A 1 21.72 -3.61 24.51
CA GLN A 1 21.17 -4.45 23.41
C GLN A 1 20.89 -3.53 22.23
N GLN A 2 21.19 -3.97 21.02
CA GLN A 2 20.87 -3.28 19.77
C GLN A 2 19.75 -4.03 19.06
N LEU A 3 18.81 -3.32 18.45
CA LEU A 3 17.69 -3.92 17.71
C LEU A 3 18.20 -4.60 16.44
N ASN A 4 17.63 -5.75 16.09
CA ASN A 4 17.87 -6.40 14.80
C ASN A 4 17.02 -5.76 13.68
N GLU A 5 17.25 -6.16 12.42
CA GLU A 5 16.56 -5.58 11.27
C GLU A 5 15.03 -5.78 11.32
N ASP A 6 14.57 -6.96 11.76
CA ASP A 6 13.14 -7.27 11.88
C ASP A 6 12.45 -6.38 12.93
N GLN A 7 13.10 -6.21 14.09
CA GLN A 7 12.62 -5.31 15.15
C GLN A 7 12.61 -3.85 14.71
N ILE A 8 13.60 -3.43 13.93
CA ILE A 8 13.63 -2.09 13.34
C ILE A 8 12.47 -1.93 12.35
N GLN A 9 12.19 -2.95 11.52
CA GLN A 9 11.08 -2.90 10.58
C GLN A 9 9.72 -2.90 11.29
N GLU A 10 9.56 -3.64 12.38
CA GLU A 10 8.33 -3.62 13.19
C GLU A 10 8.06 -2.21 13.75
N LEU A 11 9.10 -1.52 14.26
CA LEU A 11 8.98 -0.14 14.71
C LEU A 11 8.63 0.82 13.55
N ARG A 12 9.23 0.61 12.37
CA ARG A 12 8.90 1.40 11.18
C ARG A 12 7.44 1.22 10.77
N ASP A 13 6.93 0.00 10.83
CA ASP A 13 5.53 -0.31 10.52
C ASP A 13 4.58 0.39 11.49
N ILE A 14 4.90 0.41 12.79
CA ILE A 14 4.11 1.13 13.81
C ILE A 14 4.03 2.63 13.50
N VAL A 15 5.15 3.26 13.15
CA VAL A 15 5.16 4.69 12.81
C VAL A 15 4.44 4.92 11.48
N ALA A 16 4.62 4.05 10.48
CA ALA A 16 3.93 4.16 9.19
C ALA A 16 2.40 4.13 9.36
N TRP A 17 1.86 3.32 10.29
CA TRP A 17 0.45 3.31 10.64
C TRP A 17 -0.07 4.67 11.15
N ARG A 18 0.77 5.41 11.90
CA ARG A 18 0.41 6.74 12.42
C ARG A 18 0.41 7.81 11.34
N LEU A 19 1.21 7.62 10.29
CA LEU A 19 1.31 8.54 9.15
C LEU A 19 0.25 8.29 8.07
N MET A 20 -0.89 7.70 8.44
CA MET A 20 -2.01 7.45 7.53
C MET A 20 -3.07 8.57 7.53
N GLY A 21 -2.83 9.64 8.28
CA GLY A 21 -3.69 10.83 8.35
C GLY A 21 -3.52 11.78 7.16
N ASN A 22 -4.34 12.82 7.13
CA ASN A 22 -4.33 13.85 6.09
C ASN A 22 -3.39 15.02 6.39
N ASP A 23 -2.79 15.06 7.59
CA ASP A 23 -1.94 16.12 8.15
C ASP A 23 -0.44 15.80 8.02
N VAL A 24 -0.09 14.86 7.14
CA VAL A 24 1.26 14.34 6.94
C VAL A 24 2.03 15.23 5.96
N THR A 25 3.25 15.62 6.30
CA THR A 25 4.12 16.38 5.39
C THR A 25 4.64 15.51 4.25
N ASP A 26 5.10 16.12 3.15
CA ASP A 26 5.69 15.37 2.03
C ASP A 26 6.88 14.50 2.46
N GLU A 27 7.70 14.99 3.39
CA GLU A 27 8.82 14.23 3.95
C GLU A 27 8.35 13.01 4.74
N GLN A 28 7.32 13.18 5.58
CA GLN A 28 6.73 12.07 6.34
C GLN A 28 6.03 11.06 5.42
N ALA A 29 5.35 11.52 4.36
CA ALA A 29 4.71 10.66 3.38
C ALA A 29 5.74 9.83 2.62
N LYS A 30 6.87 10.45 2.21
CA LYS A 30 8.00 9.74 1.59
C LYS A 30 8.59 8.70 2.54
N TRP A 31 8.86 9.09 3.79
CA TRP A 31 9.38 8.16 4.80
C TRP A 31 8.44 6.98 5.06
N ARG A 32 7.13 7.24 5.17
CA ARG A 32 6.10 6.22 5.35
C ARG A 32 6.10 5.25 4.19
N ASP A 33 6.06 5.76 2.96
CA ASP A 33 6.00 4.91 1.77
C ASP A 33 7.29 4.06 1.66
N ASP A 34 8.46 4.62 1.96
CA ASP A 34 9.74 3.89 2.06
C ASP A 34 9.77 2.82 3.16
N ALA A 35 9.05 3.02 4.27
CA ALA A 35 8.90 2.03 5.34
C ALA A 35 7.98 0.89 4.90
N ILE A 36 6.82 1.21 4.31
CA ILE A 36 5.83 0.23 3.85
C ILE A 36 6.40 -0.62 2.71
N MET A 37 7.22 -0.06 1.83
CA MET A 37 7.86 -0.82 0.74
C MET A 37 8.72 -1.97 1.23
N ARG A 38 9.26 -1.89 2.46
CA ARG A 38 10.06 -2.92 3.12
C ARG A 38 9.25 -3.83 4.05
N SER A 39 8.00 -3.48 4.32
CA SER A 39 7.13 -4.23 5.22
C SER A 39 6.62 -5.52 4.56
N GLN A 40 6.44 -6.56 5.37
CA GLN A 40 5.71 -7.78 5.02
C GLN A 40 4.26 -7.76 5.57
N SER A 41 3.85 -6.66 6.21
CA SER A 41 2.51 -6.53 6.80
C SER A 41 1.46 -6.30 5.72
N THR A 42 0.70 -7.35 5.42
CA THR A 42 -0.41 -7.29 4.45
C THR A 42 -1.42 -6.21 4.83
N SER A 43 -1.79 -6.10 6.11
CA SER A 43 -2.77 -5.11 6.58
C SER A 43 -2.29 -3.67 6.39
N LEU A 44 -0.98 -3.43 6.55
CA LEU A 44 -0.38 -2.11 6.33
C LEU A 44 -0.37 -1.73 4.85
N ILE A 45 -0.02 -2.67 3.97
CA ILE A 45 -0.06 -2.46 2.51
C ILE A 45 -1.51 -2.20 2.07
N GLU A 46 -2.46 -3.01 2.53
CA GLU A 46 -3.88 -2.79 2.24
C GLU A 46 -4.38 -1.42 2.72
N ARG A 47 -3.96 -0.96 3.91
CA ARG A 47 -4.29 0.39 4.40
C ARG A 47 -3.77 1.47 3.45
N ARG A 48 -2.56 1.30 2.92
CA ARG A 48 -1.97 2.23 1.96
C ARG A 48 -2.65 2.19 0.59
N VAL A 49 -3.14 1.02 0.16
CA VAL A 49 -4.04 0.90 -1.01
C VAL A 49 -5.32 1.69 -0.78
N ARG A 50 -5.99 1.52 0.37
CA ARG A 50 -7.23 2.26 0.70
C ARG A 50 -7.00 3.77 0.76
N MET A 51 -5.83 4.22 1.22
CA MET A 51 -5.46 5.63 1.15
C MET A 51 -5.42 6.13 -0.29
N ALA A 52 -4.77 5.40 -1.21
CA ALA A 52 -4.71 5.79 -2.62
C ALA A 52 -6.12 5.86 -3.25
N LEU A 53 -7.01 4.95 -2.89
CA LEU A 53 -8.43 5.00 -3.27
C LEU A 53 -9.12 6.26 -2.74
N GLY A 54 -8.94 6.54 -1.44
CA GLY A 54 -9.58 7.69 -0.79
C GLY A 54 -9.13 9.05 -1.33
N THR A 55 -7.92 9.14 -1.87
CA THR A 55 -7.38 10.38 -2.47
C THR A 55 -7.49 10.43 -3.99
N GLY A 56 -8.04 9.40 -4.64
CA GLY A 56 -8.08 9.30 -6.09
C GLY A 56 -6.71 9.14 -6.75
N ASP A 57 -5.69 8.73 -5.99
CA ASP A 57 -4.32 8.53 -6.49
C ASP A 57 -4.22 7.21 -7.27
N ARG A 58 -4.53 7.27 -8.57
CA ARG A 58 -4.48 6.11 -9.48
C ARG A 58 -3.07 5.50 -9.61
N ARG A 59 -2.02 6.33 -9.60
CA ARG A 59 -0.64 5.84 -9.70
C ARG A 59 -0.23 5.10 -8.43
N GLY A 60 -0.57 5.65 -7.26
CA GLY A 60 -0.41 4.99 -5.97
C GLY A 60 -1.21 3.70 -5.91
N LEU A 61 -2.47 3.71 -6.33
CA LEU A 61 -3.34 2.53 -6.33
C LEU A 61 -2.67 1.36 -7.07
N ASN A 62 -2.23 1.58 -8.31
CA ASN A 62 -1.51 0.57 -9.08
C ASN A 62 -0.23 0.09 -8.38
N THR A 63 0.54 1.01 -7.80
CA THR A 63 1.80 0.68 -7.11
C THR A 63 1.55 -0.22 -5.91
N TRP A 64 0.60 0.14 -5.05
CA TRP A 64 0.37 -0.57 -3.79
C TRP A 64 -0.43 -1.86 -3.97
N LEU A 65 -1.34 -1.92 -4.94
CA LEU A 65 -2.00 -3.18 -5.32
C LEU A 65 -0.99 -4.21 -5.80
N ALA A 66 -0.01 -3.80 -6.61
CA ALA A 66 1.03 -4.71 -7.09
C ALA A 66 1.87 -5.32 -5.95
N ARG A 67 1.99 -4.61 -4.81
CA ARG A 67 2.74 -5.05 -3.62
C ARG A 67 1.96 -5.98 -2.70
N LEU A 68 0.64 -6.12 -2.85
CA LEU A 68 -0.11 -7.10 -2.07
C LEU A 68 0.39 -8.52 -2.37
N PRO A 69 0.49 -9.39 -1.34
CA PRO A 69 0.75 -10.80 -1.55
C PRO A 69 -0.40 -11.44 -2.35
N MET A 70 -0.13 -12.57 -2.99
CA MET A 70 -1.10 -13.20 -3.90
C MET A 70 -2.40 -13.54 -3.18
N GLU A 71 -2.30 -14.07 -1.97
CA GLU A 71 -3.44 -14.46 -1.13
C GLU A 71 -4.34 -13.26 -0.79
N ALA A 72 -3.75 -12.07 -0.65
CA ALA A 72 -4.54 -10.85 -0.48
C ALA A 72 -5.20 -10.45 -1.80
N LYS A 73 -4.50 -10.49 -2.93
CA LYS A 73 -5.05 -10.10 -4.24
C LYS A 73 -6.29 -10.90 -4.65
N GLU A 74 -6.45 -12.12 -4.16
CA GLU A 74 -7.63 -12.96 -4.41
C GLU A 74 -8.92 -12.47 -3.74
N LYS A 75 -8.84 -11.54 -2.78
CA LYS A 75 -10.04 -10.96 -2.15
C LYS A 75 -10.84 -10.13 -3.16
N ASP A 76 -12.17 -10.21 -3.05
CA ASP A 76 -13.11 -9.56 -3.98
C ASP A 76 -12.80 -8.06 -4.16
N GLU A 77 -12.48 -7.34 -3.07
CA GLU A 77 -12.16 -5.92 -3.17
C GLU A 77 -10.93 -5.64 -4.05
N TRP A 78 -9.90 -6.47 -3.97
CA TRP A 78 -8.66 -6.25 -4.69
C TRP A 78 -8.73 -6.74 -6.14
N ARG A 79 -9.50 -7.80 -6.40
CA ARG A 79 -9.86 -8.23 -7.75
C ARG A 79 -10.64 -7.14 -8.49
N TYR A 80 -11.63 -6.53 -7.83
CA TYR A 80 -12.39 -5.42 -8.40
C TYR A 80 -11.48 -4.24 -8.78
N TRP A 81 -10.63 -3.77 -7.86
CA TRP A 81 -9.76 -2.64 -8.14
C TRP A 81 -8.66 -2.94 -9.16
N GLN A 82 -8.23 -4.21 -9.26
CA GLN A 82 -7.34 -4.65 -10.32
C GLN A 82 -8.04 -4.60 -11.69
N ALA A 83 -9.28 -5.06 -11.79
CA ALA A 83 -10.09 -4.96 -13.00
C ALA A 83 -10.35 -3.49 -13.40
N ASP A 84 -10.70 -2.63 -12.44
CA ASP A 84 -10.88 -1.18 -12.67
C ASP A 84 -9.63 -0.54 -13.29
N LEU A 85 -8.44 -0.86 -12.78
CA LEU A 85 -7.17 -0.39 -13.36
C LEU A 85 -6.89 -0.94 -14.76
N LEU A 86 -7.36 -2.16 -15.09
CA LEU A 86 -7.19 -2.77 -16.41
C LEU A 86 -8.12 -2.13 -17.44
N LEU A 87 -9.36 -1.84 -17.06
CA LEU A 87 -10.33 -1.12 -17.89
C LEU A 87 -9.83 0.29 -18.22
N GLU A 88 -9.30 1.04 -17.24
CA GLU A 88 -8.70 2.36 -17.50
C GLU A 88 -7.55 2.31 -18.52
N ARG A 89 -6.86 1.18 -18.63
CA ARG A 89 -5.75 0.97 -19.58
C ARG A 89 -6.20 0.40 -20.93
N GLY A 90 -7.51 0.23 -21.15
CA GLY A 90 -8.05 -0.37 -22.37
C GLY A 90 -7.77 -1.86 -22.52
N ARG A 91 -7.53 -2.57 -21.40
CA ARG A 91 -7.24 -4.02 -21.38
C ARG A 91 -8.48 -4.80 -21.00
N GLU A 92 -9.53 -4.69 -21.81
CA GLU A 92 -10.85 -5.27 -21.54
C GLU A 92 -10.86 -6.80 -21.43
N ALA A 93 -9.99 -7.50 -22.16
CA ALA A 93 -9.85 -8.97 -22.04
C ALA A 93 -9.18 -9.40 -20.71
N GLU A 94 -8.50 -8.46 -20.06
CA GLU A 94 -7.80 -8.51 -18.77
C GLU A 94 -8.66 -8.48 -17.51
N ALA A 95 -9.74 -7.72 -17.62
CA ALA A 95 -10.52 -7.19 -16.51
C ALA A 95 -11.66 -8.14 -16.13
#